data_AF-A0A496MW76-F1
#
_entry.id   AF-A0A496MW76-F1
#
_cell.length_a   1.000
_cell.length_b   1.000
_cell.length_c   1.000
_cell.angle_alpha   90.00
_cell.angle_beta   90.00
_cell.angle_gamma   90.00
#
_symmetry.space_group_name_H-M   'P 1'
#
loop_
_entity.id
_entity.type
_entity.pdbx_description
1 polymer ?
#
loop_
_entity_poly.entity_id
_entity_poly.type
_entity_poly.pdbx_seq_one_letter_code
_entity_poly.pdbx_strand_id
1 'polypeptide(L)' 'MAFIDIQDPASTSSMQRDIVAGNPNELDAQVGAICRMAGRAGVVAPLHRLVVEAIEAHPVAH' A
#
# COMPACT_ATOMS: atom_id res chain seq x y z
N MET A 1 8.40 -12.45 -8.07
CA MET A 1 7.40 -12.64 -9.15
C MET A 1 8.12 -12.20 -10.40
N ALA A 2 8.53 -13.10 -11.30
CA ALA A 2 9.56 -12.79 -12.31
C ALA A 2 9.31 -11.52 -13.16
N PHE A 3 8.05 -11.14 -13.40
CA PHE A 3 7.69 -9.88 -14.05
C PHE A 3 8.02 -8.62 -13.23
N ILE A 4 7.81 -8.65 -11.91
CA ILE A 4 8.15 -7.55 -11.00
C ILE A 4 9.67 -7.39 -10.94
N ASP A 5 10.40 -8.50 -10.94
CA ASP A 5 11.86 -8.53 -10.77
C ASP A 5 12.62 -7.94 -11.98
N ILE A 6 11.92 -7.74 -13.12
CA ILE A 6 12.48 -7.16 -14.37
C ILE A 6 11.98 -5.75 -14.67
N GLN A 7 11.20 -5.12 -13.77
CA GLN A 7 10.74 -3.74 -13.99
C GLN A 7 11.93 -2.77 -14.01
N ASP A 8 11.82 -1.69 -14.78
CA ASP A 8 12.81 -0.62 -14.75
C ASP A 8 12.93 -0.09 -13.30
N PRO A 9 14.15 0.06 -12.74
CA PRO A 9 14.35 0.55 -11.38
C PRO A 9 13.70 1.92 -11.07
N ALA A 10 13.46 2.74 -12.10
CA ALA A 10 12.78 4.03 -11.98
C ALA A 10 11.24 3.93 -12.09
N SER A 11 10.70 2.74 -12.33
CA SER A 11 9.25 2.53 -12.40
C SER A 11 8.61 2.77 -11.04
N THR A 12 7.45 3.44 -11.06
CA THR A 12 6.62 3.67 -9.88
C THR A 12 5.20 3.20 -10.14
N SER A 13 4.51 2.74 -9.09
CA SER A 13 3.08 2.44 -9.19
C SER A 13 2.25 3.72 -9.26
N SER A 14 1.02 3.64 -9.79
CA SER A 14 0.11 4.81 -9.78
C SER A 14 -0.17 5.27 -8.35
N MET A 15 -0.51 4.33 -7.47
CA MET A 15 -0.77 4.60 -6.06
C MET A 15 0.41 5.28 -5.36
N GLN A 16 1.67 4.90 -5.67
CA GLN A 16 2.84 5.57 -5.12
C GLN A 16 2.90 7.05 -5.53
N ARG A 17 2.63 7.36 -6.79
CA ARG A 17 2.63 8.76 -7.27
C ARG A 17 1.50 9.57 -6.62
N ASP A 18 0.32 8.97 -6.47
CA ASP A 18 -0.81 9.63 -5.80
C ASP A 18 -0.55 9.88 -4.31
N ILE A 19 0.04 8.91 -3.60
CA ILE A 19 0.46 9.08 -2.20
C ILE A 19 1.47 10.22 -2.07
N VAL A 20 2.52 10.24 -2.91
CA VAL A 20 3.56 11.28 -2.86
C VAL A 20 2.98 12.66 -3.17
N ALA A 21 2.02 12.75 -4.09
CA ALA A 21 1.35 14.00 -4.46
C ALA A 21 0.26 14.45 -3.47
N GLY A 22 -0.06 13.64 -2.44
CA GLY A 22 -1.17 13.92 -1.52
C GLY A 22 -2.56 13.79 -2.16
N ASN A 23 -2.66 13.11 -3.30
CA ASN A 23 -3.93 12.86 -3.97
C ASN A 23 -4.73 11.75 -3.27
N PRO A 24 -6.06 11.69 -3.48
CA PRO A 24 -6.83 10.48 -3.20
C PRO A 24 -6.17 9.26 -3.84
N ASN A 25 -6.09 8.15 -3.11
CA ASN A 25 -5.42 6.93 -3.53
C ASN A 25 -6.15 5.69 -3.01
N GLU A 26 -5.77 4.51 -3.51
CA GLU A 26 -6.48 3.26 -3.21
C GLU A 26 -5.89 2.46 -2.04
N LEU A 27 -5.02 3.03 -1.20
CA LEU A 27 -4.36 2.28 -0.12
C LEU A 27 -5.37 1.64 0.85
N ASP A 28 -6.34 2.40 1.36
CA ASP A 28 -7.39 1.84 2.24
C ASP A 28 -8.30 0.86 1.47
N ALA A 29 -8.68 1.23 0.25
CA ALA A 29 -9.60 0.45 -0.57
C ALA A 29 -9.03 -0.95 -0.91
N GLN A 30 -7.72 -1.06 -1.14
CA GLN A 30 -7.06 -2.32 -1.47
C GLN A 30 -6.45 -2.99 -0.23
N VAL A 31 -5.49 -2.33 0.43
CA VAL A 31 -4.69 -2.91 1.51
C VAL A 31 -5.46 -2.89 2.84
N GLY A 32 -6.14 -1.78 3.14
CA GLY A 32 -7.03 -1.66 4.30
C GLY A 32 -8.17 -2.69 4.26
N ALA A 33 -8.74 -2.94 3.08
CA ALA A 33 -9.76 -3.96 2.89
C ALA A 33 -9.27 -5.37 3.24
N ILE A 34 -8.03 -5.72 2.87
CA ILE A 34 -7.41 -7.02 3.24
C ILE A 34 -7.27 -7.13 4.75
N CYS A 35 -6.80 -6.08 5.43
CA CYS A 35 -6.71 -6.05 6.90
C CYS A 35 -8.08 -6.25 7.56
N ARG A 36 -9.13 -5.58 7.07
CA ARG A 36 -10.51 -5.75 7.55
C ARG A 36 -11.02 -7.17 7.31
N MET A 37 -10.74 -7.75 6.15
CA MET A 37 -11.11 -9.13 5.81
C MET A 37 -10.44 -10.15 6.71
N ALA A 38 -9.14 -9.99 6.96
CA ALA A 38 -8.38 -10.85 7.86
C ALA A 38 -9.00 -10.85 9.28
N GLY A 39 -9.34 -9.66 9.79
CA GLY A 39 -10.04 -9.52 11.08
C GLY A 39 -11.38 -10.26 11.12
N ARG A 40 -12.19 -10.16 10.06
CA ARG A 40 -13.47 -10.90 9.97
C ARG A 40 -13.28 -12.42 9.90
N ALA A 41 -12.18 -12.89 9.32
CA ALA A 41 -11.85 -14.31 9.23
C ALA A 41 -11.11 -14.86 10.47
N GLY A 42 -10.83 -14.02 11.47
CA GLY A 42 -10.08 -14.43 12.67
C GLY A 42 -8.60 -14.72 12.41
N VAL A 43 -8.03 -14.17 11.33
CA VAL A 43 -6.60 -14.31 10.97
C VAL A 43 -5.90 -12.96 10.96
N VAL A 44 -4.57 -12.97 10.91
CA VAL A 44 -3.75 -11.76 10.83
C VAL A 44 -3.20 -11.55 9.41
N ALA A 45 -3.11 -10.29 8.98
CA ALA A 45 -2.48 -9.89 7.73
C ALA A 45 -1.24 -8.99 8.01
N PRO A 46 -0.18 -9.52 8.63
CA PRO A 46 0.88 -8.72 9.24
C PRO A 46 1.63 -7.84 8.23
N LEU A 47 1.87 -8.34 7.00
CA LEU A 47 2.53 -7.54 5.97
C LEU A 47 1.63 -6.41 5.44
N HIS A 48 0.34 -6.64 5.29
CA HIS A 48 -0.60 -5.59 4.85
C HIS A 48 -0.75 -4.52 5.94
N ARG A 49 -0.77 -4.95 7.20
CA ARG A 49 -0.77 -4.06 8.36
C ARG A 49 0.47 -3.16 8.38
N LEU A 50 1.65 -3.75 8.21
CA LEU A 50 2.91 -3.02 8.14
C LEU A 50 2.92 -1.98 7.01
N VAL A 51 2.44 -2.35 5.82
CA VAL A 51 2.40 -1.43 4.67
C VAL A 51 1.50 -0.22 4.94
N VAL A 52 0.29 -0.44 5.47
CA VAL A 52 -0.63 0.66 5.80
C VAL A 52 -0.01 1.57 6.85
N GLU A 53 0.48 1.00 7.95
CA GLU A 53 1.05 1.76 9.06
C GLU A 53 2.30 2.55 8.63
N ALA A 54 3.17 1.98 7.81
CA ALA A 54 4.37 2.65 7.32
C ALA A 54 4.06 3.81 6.37
N ILE A 55 3.06 3.65 5.49
CA ILE A 55 2.68 4.69 4.54
C ILE A 55 1.91 5.82 5.25
N GLU A 56 0.98 5.49 6.16
CA GLU A 56 0.20 6.49 6.91
C GLU A 56 1.07 7.26 7.91
N ALA A 57 2.13 6.65 8.44
CA ALA A 57 3.11 7.34 9.28
C ALA A 57 4.05 8.27 8.47
N HIS A 58 4.06 8.16 7.14
CA HIS A 58 4.92 8.99 6.31
C HIS A 58 4.26 10.38 6.11
N PRO A 59 4.94 11.47 6.49
CA PRO A 59 4.42 12.80 6.21
C PRO A 59 4.40 13.02 4.69
N VAL A 60 3.24 13.39 4.15
CA VAL A 60 3.13 13.82 2.75
C VAL A 60 3.95 15.11 2.62
N ALA A 61 4.94 15.11 1.72
CA ALA A 61 5.67 16.33 1.40
C ALA A 61 4.71 17.31 0.70
N HIS A 62 4.43 18.44 1.36
CA HIS A 62 3.68 19.55 0.76
C HIS A 62 4.55 20.35 -0.20
#